data_AF-A0A535A6M1-F1
#
_entry.id   AF-A0A535A6M1-F1
#
_cell.length_a   1.000
_cell.length_b   1.000
_cell.length_c   1.000
_cell.angle_alpha   90.00
_cell.angle_beta   90.00
_cell.angle_gamma   90.00
#
_symmetry.space_group_name_H-M   'P 1'
#
loop_
_entity.id
_entity.type
_entity.pdbx_description
1 polymer ?
#
loop_
_entity_poly.entity_id
_entity_poly.type
_entity_poly.pdbx_seq_one_letter_code
_entity_poly.pdbx_strand_id
1 'polypeptide(L)'
;MARKARTWKGARTPQALKRDRQALRRQAVNKRTKSEAKTLVQRANSIALGRVEGDGPAAVLAAISALDKAAEKGILHPNNAARRKSRLMAKANAAHLLDGAQAEGTGTARRKSTATKTAQRKKVAVAKASKAAAARAADRPRTAAGKAKVAVTRASRESAAARKRAKSETVPEADGGGETPAEG
;
A
#
# COMPACT_ATOMS: atom_id res chain seq x y z
N MET A 1 1.11 4.94 49.25
CA MET A 1 -0.16 5.41 48.63
C MET A 1 -0.56 4.48 47.49
N ALA A 2 -1.46 3.52 47.75
CA ALA A 2 -1.91 2.56 46.74
C ALA A 2 -2.86 3.22 45.73
N ARG A 3 -2.41 3.41 44.49
CA ARG A 3 -3.29 3.89 43.40
C ARG A 3 -4.22 2.74 43.01
N LYS A 4 -5.49 2.81 43.44
CA LYS A 4 -6.55 1.88 43.03
C LYS A 4 -6.57 1.76 41.50
N ALA A 5 -6.44 0.54 40.97
CA ALA A 5 -6.40 0.32 39.53
C ALA A 5 -7.69 0.87 38.88
N ARG A 6 -7.54 1.69 37.83
CA ARG A 6 -8.68 2.31 37.13
C ARG A 6 -9.54 1.22 36.48
N THR A 7 -10.74 1.00 37.00
CA THR A 7 -11.68 -0.07 36.57
C THR A 7 -12.40 0.23 35.25
N TRP A 8 -12.48 1.49 34.82
CA TRP A 8 -13.21 1.88 33.60
C TRP A 8 -12.41 1.67 32.32
N LYS A 9 -12.68 0.62 31.52
CA LYS A 9 -11.93 0.35 30.27
C LYS A 9 -12.46 1.06 29.01
N GLY A 10 -13.35 2.05 29.15
CA GLY A 10 -13.90 2.80 28.02
C GLY A 10 -13.04 4.01 27.60
N ALA A 11 -13.39 4.62 26.48
CA ALA A 11 -12.84 5.90 26.04
C ALA A 11 -13.07 6.97 27.12
N ARG A 12 -12.01 7.68 27.51
CA ARG A 12 -12.07 8.71 28.57
C ARG A 12 -11.72 10.11 28.08
N THR A 13 -11.01 10.22 26.96
CA THR A 13 -10.67 11.53 26.39
C THR A 13 -11.82 12.01 25.51
N PRO A 14 -12.09 13.33 25.47
CA PRO A 14 -13.15 13.90 24.63
C PRO A 14 -13.00 13.52 23.14
N GLN A 15 -11.75 13.40 22.67
CA GLN A 15 -11.44 12.98 21.31
C GLN A 15 -11.83 11.51 21.05
N ALA A 16 -11.57 10.61 22.01
CA ALA A 16 -11.94 9.21 21.88
C ALA A 16 -13.48 9.03 21.87
N LEU A 17 -14.20 9.70 22.78
CA LEU A 17 -15.67 9.70 22.80
C LEU A 17 -16.28 10.24 21.49
N LYS A 18 -15.63 11.23 20.86
CA LYS A 18 -16.02 11.72 19.53
C LYS A 18 -15.81 10.64 18.46
N ARG A 19 -14.69 9.93 18.48
CA ARG A 19 -14.40 8.84 17.52
C ARG A 19 -15.37 7.68 17.68
N ASP A 20 -15.77 7.32 18.89
CA ASP A 20 -16.76 6.27 19.15
C ASP A 20 -18.12 6.63 18.54
N ARG A 21 -18.61 7.85 18.76
CA ARG A 21 -19.85 8.34 18.12
C ARG A 21 -19.77 8.32 16.59
N GLN A 22 -18.63 8.72 16.01
CA GLN A 22 -18.42 8.66 14.57
C GLN A 22 -18.37 7.21 14.05
N ALA A 23 -17.72 6.31 14.79
CA ALA A 23 -17.61 4.91 14.44
C ALA A 23 -18.98 4.23 14.42
N LEU A 24 -19.83 4.46 15.44
CA LEU A 24 -21.19 3.93 15.49
C LEU A 24 -22.03 4.39 14.28
N ARG A 25 -21.98 5.68 13.94
CA ARG A 25 -22.67 6.23 12.76
C ARG A 25 -22.20 5.58 11.47
N ARG A 26 -20.89 5.47 11.27
CA ARG A 26 -20.30 4.82 10.08
C ARG A 26 -20.64 3.32 10.05
N GLN A 27 -20.63 2.65 11.19
CA GLN A 27 -20.95 1.23 11.30
C GLN A 27 -22.39 0.94 10.86
N ALA A 28 -23.37 1.77 11.24
CA ALA A 28 -24.76 1.60 10.84
C ALA A 28 -24.92 1.62 9.30
N VAL A 29 -24.34 2.63 8.64
CA VAL A 29 -24.37 2.76 7.17
C VAL A 29 -23.60 1.61 6.51
N ASN A 30 -22.39 1.34 6.98
CA ASN A 30 -21.53 0.30 6.41
C ASN A 30 -22.14 -1.09 6.56
N LYS A 31 -22.84 -1.37 7.68
CA LYS A 31 -23.51 -2.65 7.91
C LYS A 31 -24.55 -2.90 6.82
N ARG A 32 -25.42 -1.92 6.54
CA ARG A 32 -26.45 -2.00 5.50
C ARG A 32 -25.85 -2.29 4.12
N THR A 33 -24.88 -1.50 3.68
CA THR A 33 -24.27 -1.69 2.35
C THR A 33 -23.51 -3.02 2.25
N LYS A 34 -22.82 -3.44 3.32
CA LYS A 34 -22.15 -4.75 3.36
C LYS A 34 -23.13 -5.92 3.31
N SER A 35 -24.25 -5.82 4.04
CA SER A 35 -25.29 -6.86 4.02
C SER A 35 -25.96 -6.95 2.67
N GLU A 36 -26.35 -5.81 2.08
CA GLU A 36 -26.96 -5.76 0.74
C GLU A 36 -26.06 -6.42 -0.31
N ALA A 37 -24.79 -6.02 -0.39
CA ALA A 37 -23.82 -6.62 -1.32
C ALA A 37 -23.61 -8.12 -1.05
N LYS A 38 -23.59 -8.55 0.22
CA LYS A 38 -23.47 -9.97 0.59
C LYS A 38 -24.70 -10.76 0.13
N THR A 39 -25.91 -10.25 0.37
CA THR A 39 -27.16 -10.91 0.01
C THR A 39 -27.31 -11.04 -1.50
N LEU A 40 -27.00 -10.00 -2.28
CA LEU A 40 -27.04 -10.08 -3.75
C LEU A 40 -26.06 -11.09 -4.31
N VAL A 41 -24.83 -11.12 -3.77
CA VAL A 41 -23.84 -12.14 -4.14
C VAL A 41 -24.33 -13.54 -3.76
N GLN A 42 -24.93 -13.71 -2.57
CA GLN A 42 -25.49 -15.01 -2.17
C GLN A 42 -26.64 -15.43 -3.08
N ARG A 43 -27.56 -14.54 -3.42
CA ARG A 43 -28.67 -14.81 -4.35
C ARG A 43 -28.16 -15.27 -5.71
N ALA A 44 -27.20 -14.55 -6.30
CA ALA A 44 -26.59 -14.94 -7.57
C ALA A 44 -25.88 -16.31 -7.49
N ASN A 45 -25.20 -16.60 -6.37
CA ASN A 45 -24.63 -17.93 -6.15
C ASN A 45 -25.71 -19.02 -5.99
N SER A 46 -26.83 -18.73 -5.34
CA SER A 46 -27.92 -19.69 -5.17
C SER A 46 -28.60 -20.02 -6.49
N ILE A 47 -28.77 -19.02 -7.37
CA ILE A 47 -29.26 -19.22 -8.75
C ILE A 47 -28.28 -20.07 -9.54
N ALA A 48 -26.97 -19.80 -9.44
CA ALA A 48 -25.94 -20.62 -10.09
C ALA A 48 -25.91 -22.08 -9.62
N LEU A 49 -26.40 -22.36 -8.40
CA LEU A 49 -26.50 -23.70 -7.84
C LEU A 49 -27.88 -24.35 -8.09
N GLY A 50 -28.78 -23.69 -8.83
CA GLY A 50 -30.14 -24.18 -9.07
C GLY A 50 -31.04 -24.24 -7.83
N ARG A 51 -30.66 -23.57 -6.73
CA ARG A 51 -31.44 -23.58 -5.48
C ARG A 51 -32.60 -22.60 -5.48
N VAL A 52 -32.55 -21.61 -6.36
CA VAL A 52 -33.53 -20.53 -6.48
C VAL A 52 -33.70 -20.23 -7.96
N GLU A 53 -34.93 -20.20 -8.44
CA GLU A 53 -35.23 -19.77 -9.81
C GLU A 53 -35.15 -18.25 -9.95
N GLY A 54 -34.66 -17.79 -11.10
CA GLY A 54 -34.63 -16.39 -11.43
C GLY A 54 -33.70 -16.05 -12.59
N ASP A 55 -33.74 -14.79 -12.99
CA ASP A 55 -32.88 -14.22 -14.02
C ASP A 55 -31.41 -14.17 -13.54
N GLY A 56 -30.65 -15.19 -13.94
CA GLY A 56 -29.21 -15.32 -13.71
C GLY A 56 -28.40 -14.08 -14.13
N PRO A 57 -28.49 -13.61 -15.38
CA PRO A 57 -27.73 -12.44 -15.82
C PRO A 57 -28.09 -11.18 -15.03
N ALA A 58 -29.37 -10.90 -14.77
CA ALA A 58 -29.76 -9.74 -13.96
C ALA A 58 -29.23 -9.82 -12.52
N ALA A 59 -29.28 -11.00 -11.89
CA ALA A 59 -28.76 -11.21 -10.55
C ALA A 59 -27.24 -10.99 -10.46
N VAL A 60 -26.49 -11.45 -11.48
CA VAL A 60 -25.04 -11.23 -11.57
C VAL A 60 -24.72 -9.75 -11.74
N LEU A 61 -25.42 -9.04 -12.63
CA LEU A 61 -25.24 -7.61 -12.84
C LEU A 61 -25.54 -6.78 -11.58
N ALA A 62 -26.63 -7.09 -10.88
CA ALA A 62 -26.99 -6.44 -9.63
C ALA A 62 -25.92 -6.65 -8.55
N ALA A 63 -25.40 -7.88 -8.42
CA ALA A 63 -24.33 -8.20 -7.47
C ALA A 63 -23.03 -7.45 -7.78
N ILE A 64 -22.66 -7.33 -9.06
CA ILE A 64 -21.47 -6.58 -9.49
C ILE A 64 -21.63 -5.10 -9.19
N SER A 65 -22.77 -4.51 -9.56
CA SER A 65 -23.06 -3.09 -9.30
C SER A 65 -22.97 -2.77 -7.80
N ALA A 66 -23.52 -3.63 -6.94
CA ALA A 66 -23.46 -3.45 -5.50
C ALA A 66 -22.04 -3.56 -4.93
N LEU A 67 -21.22 -4.49 -5.43
CA LEU A 67 -19.81 -4.63 -5.02
C LEU A 67 -18.98 -3.41 -5.42
N ASP A 68 -19.16 -2.93 -6.64
CA ASP A 68 -18.38 -1.81 -7.19
C ASP A 68 -18.78 -0.50 -6.47
N LYS A 69 -20.07 -0.26 -6.22
CA LYS A 69 -20.54 0.87 -5.40
C LYS A 69 -20.03 0.83 -3.95
N ALA A 70 -19.92 -0.37 -3.36
CA ALA A 70 -19.37 -0.52 -2.01
C ALA A 70 -17.85 -0.26 -1.97
N ALA A 71 -17.13 -0.54 -3.06
CA ALA A 71 -15.71 -0.24 -3.19
C ALA A 71 -15.46 1.25 -3.40
N GLU A 72 -16.26 1.90 -4.25
CA GLU A 72 -16.19 3.34 -4.50
C GLU A 72 -16.40 4.16 -3.21
N LYS A 73 -17.35 3.73 -2.36
CA LYS A 73 -17.60 4.33 -1.04
C LYS A 73 -16.51 4.00 0.00
N GLY A 74 -15.49 3.22 -0.33
CA GLY A 74 -14.42 2.80 0.59
C GLY A 74 -14.89 1.83 1.69
N ILE A 75 -16.09 1.25 1.57
CA ILE A 75 -16.65 0.32 2.56
C ILE A 75 -16.03 -1.07 2.41
N LEU A 76 -15.73 -1.45 1.17
CA LEU A 76 -14.95 -2.64 0.81
C LEU A 76 -13.65 -2.21 0.13
N HIS A 77 -12.55 -2.90 0.45
CA HIS A 77 -11.29 -2.68 -0.26
C HIS A 77 -11.45 -3.06 -1.75
N PRO A 78 -10.87 -2.31 -2.70
CA PRO A 78 -11.01 -2.58 -4.14
C PRO A 78 -10.58 -4.02 -4.51
N ASN A 79 -9.47 -4.50 -3.95
CA ASN A 79 -9.05 -5.90 -4.15
C ASN A 79 -10.04 -6.92 -3.58
N ASN A 80 -10.76 -6.61 -2.49
CA ASN A 80 -11.78 -7.50 -1.96
C ASN A 80 -12.99 -7.55 -2.92
N ALA A 81 -13.47 -6.40 -3.39
CA ALA A 81 -14.51 -6.33 -4.41
C ALA A 81 -14.11 -7.07 -5.69
N ALA A 82 -12.89 -6.85 -6.20
CA ALA A 82 -12.36 -7.54 -7.37
C ALA A 82 -12.27 -9.06 -7.19
N ARG A 83 -11.83 -9.54 -6.02
CA ARG A 83 -11.82 -10.98 -5.71
C ARG A 83 -13.22 -11.58 -5.69
N ARG A 84 -14.19 -10.87 -5.10
CA ARG A 84 -15.58 -11.33 -5.06
C ARG A 84 -16.21 -11.35 -6.45
N LYS A 85 -15.96 -10.31 -7.25
CA LYS A 85 -16.38 -10.21 -8.67
C LYS A 85 -15.80 -11.36 -9.51
N SER A 86 -14.49 -11.60 -9.41
CA SER A 86 -13.83 -12.70 -10.14
C SER A 86 -14.41 -14.07 -9.78
N ARG A 87 -14.63 -14.34 -8.47
CA ARG A 87 -15.23 -15.60 -8.01
C ARG A 87 -16.67 -15.76 -8.46
N LEU A 88 -17.45 -14.68 -8.46
CA LEU A 88 -18.83 -14.69 -8.93
C LEU A 88 -18.89 -15.04 -10.42
N MET A 89 -18.07 -14.38 -11.24
CA MET A 89 -18.03 -14.65 -12.68
C MET A 89 -17.58 -16.07 -13.01
N ALA A 90 -16.56 -16.59 -12.30
CA ALA A 90 -16.11 -17.96 -12.51
C ALA A 90 -17.24 -18.98 -12.28
N LYS A 91 -18.08 -18.74 -11.27
CA LYS A 91 -19.25 -19.59 -10.99
C LYS A 91 -20.39 -19.38 -11.97
N ALA A 92 -20.67 -18.13 -12.36
CA ALA A 92 -21.71 -17.83 -13.33
C ALA A 92 -21.43 -18.49 -14.69
N ASN A 93 -20.16 -18.45 -15.13
CA ASN A 93 -19.73 -19.12 -16.35
C ASN A 93 -19.81 -20.65 -16.22
N ALA A 94 -19.38 -21.21 -15.09
CA ALA A 94 -19.47 -22.65 -14.85
C ALA A 94 -20.93 -23.15 -14.82
N ALA A 95 -21.88 -22.30 -14.44
CA ALA A 95 -23.31 -22.58 -14.42
C ALA A 95 -24.04 -22.10 -15.69
N HIS A 96 -23.32 -21.66 -16.73
CA HIS A 96 -23.87 -21.16 -17.99
C HIS A 96 -24.93 -20.05 -17.86
N LEU A 97 -24.89 -19.29 -16.75
CA LEU A 97 -25.86 -18.22 -16.47
C LEU A 97 -25.77 -17.02 -17.43
N LEU A 98 -24.71 -16.96 -18.25
CA LEU A 98 -24.40 -15.83 -19.13
C LEU A 98 -24.38 -16.23 -20.62
N ASP A 99 -24.74 -17.47 -20.97
CA ASP A 99 -24.60 -18.00 -22.33
C ASP A 99 -25.65 -17.48 -23.32
N GLY A 100 -26.74 -16.87 -22.83
CA GLY A 100 -27.75 -16.23 -23.68
C GLY A 100 -27.25 -15.01 -24.47
N ALA A 101 -26.01 -14.55 -24.26
CA ALA A 101 -25.42 -13.39 -24.93
C ALA A 101 -24.34 -13.74 -25.98
N GLN A 102 -24.03 -15.03 -26.18
CA GLN A 102 -22.91 -15.47 -27.06
C GLN A 102 -23.30 -15.71 -28.53
N ALA A 103 -24.52 -15.36 -28.96
CA ALA A 103 -24.93 -15.59 -30.34
C ALA A 103 -24.34 -14.58 -31.35
N GLU A 104 -23.91 -13.38 -30.94
CA GLU A 104 -23.46 -12.37 -31.90
C GLU A 104 -22.26 -11.56 -31.37
N GLY A 105 -21.07 -11.78 -31.94
CA GLY A 105 -20.06 -10.72 -32.01
C GLY A 105 -18.69 -10.96 -31.36
N THR A 106 -17.79 -11.54 -32.15
CA THR A 106 -16.41 -11.08 -32.39
C THR A 106 -15.34 -11.16 -31.27
N GLY A 107 -14.29 -11.94 -31.58
CA GLY A 107 -12.92 -11.63 -31.17
C GLY A 107 -12.46 -12.24 -29.86
N THR A 108 -12.07 -13.52 -29.88
CA THR A 108 -11.16 -14.06 -28.85
C THR A 108 -9.84 -13.28 -28.93
N ALA A 109 -9.73 -12.20 -28.16
CA ALA A 109 -8.47 -11.54 -27.90
C ALA A 109 -7.60 -12.52 -27.11
N ARG A 110 -6.66 -13.16 -27.81
CA ARG A 110 -5.68 -14.10 -27.26
C ARG A 110 -5.00 -13.48 -26.05
N ARG A 111 -5.45 -13.83 -24.84
CA ARG A 111 -4.87 -13.35 -23.58
C ARG A 111 -3.43 -13.86 -23.53
N LYS A 112 -2.46 -12.98 -23.76
CA LYS A 112 -1.03 -13.29 -23.58
C LYS A 112 -0.84 -13.84 -22.16
N SER A 113 -0.36 -15.07 -22.07
CA SER A 113 -0.18 -15.77 -20.81
C SER A 113 0.78 -14.99 -19.91
N THR A 114 0.59 -15.06 -18.59
CA THR A 114 1.46 -14.42 -17.60
C THR A 114 2.95 -14.77 -17.77
N ALA A 115 3.24 -15.93 -18.37
CA ALA A 115 4.59 -16.34 -18.79
C ALA A 115 5.20 -15.38 -19.82
N THR A 116 4.44 -14.94 -20.83
CA THR A 116 4.92 -13.98 -21.84
C THR A 116 5.20 -12.58 -21.26
N LYS A 117 4.39 -12.13 -20.29
CA LYS A 117 4.59 -10.85 -19.59
C LYS A 117 5.80 -10.89 -18.66
N THR A 118 6.04 -12.01 -17.98
CA THR A 118 7.24 -12.21 -17.12
C THR A 118 8.51 -12.30 -17.97
N ALA A 119 8.46 -12.99 -19.11
CA ALA A 119 9.58 -13.04 -20.06
C ALA A 119 9.91 -11.64 -20.63
N GLN A 120 8.89 -10.84 -21.00
CA GLN A 120 9.08 -9.45 -21.43
C GLN A 120 9.70 -8.58 -20.32
N ARG A 121 9.25 -8.71 -19.06
CA ARG A 121 9.84 -7.97 -17.93
C ARG A 121 11.30 -8.37 -17.65
N LYS A 122 11.64 -9.65 -17.78
CA LYS A 122 13.04 -10.12 -17.70
C LYS A 122 13.90 -9.51 -18.80
N LYS A 123 13.43 -9.48 -20.06
CA LYS A 123 14.15 -8.85 -21.18
C LYS A 123 14.39 -7.35 -20.94
N VAL A 124 13.37 -6.62 -20.47
CA VAL A 124 13.51 -5.19 -20.16
C VAL A 124 14.44 -4.95 -18.97
N ALA A 125 14.43 -5.82 -17.95
CA ALA A 125 15.35 -5.73 -16.83
C ALA A 125 16.81 -5.98 -17.23
N VAL A 126 17.05 -6.97 -18.10
CA VAL A 126 18.39 -7.25 -18.66
C VAL A 126 18.88 -6.08 -19.53
N ALA A 127 18.02 -5.50 -20.37
CA ALA A 127 18.35 -4.32 -21.17
C ALA A 127 18.61 -3.06 -20.31
N LYS A 128 17.90 -2.90 -19.19
CA LYS A 128 18.14 -1.81 -18.24
C LYS A 128 19.44 -2.02 -17.45
N ALA A 129 19.77 -3.28 -17.12
CA ALA A 129 21.01 -3.62 -16.45
C ALA A 129 22.23 -3.41 -17.36
N SER A 130 22.15 -3.79 -18.64
CA SER A 130 23.24 -3.55 -19.61
C SER A 130 23.43 -2.05 -19.90
N LYS A 131 22.35 -1.26 -20.00
CA LYS A 131 22.43 0.20 -20.13
C LYS A 131 23.01 0.87 -18.88
N ALA A 132 22.67 0.37 -17.68
CA ALA A 132 23.24 0.86 -16.43
C ALA A 132 24.73 0.47 -16.26
N ALA A 133 25.14 -0.70 -16.77
CA ALA A 133 26.56 -1.10 -16.79
C ALA A 133 27.38 -0.21 -17.74
N ALA A 134 26.84 0.12 -18.91
CA ALA A 134 27.46 1.07 -19.85
C ALA A 134 27.59 2.48 -19.26
N ALA A 135 26.57 2.97 -18.55
CA ALA A 135 26.63 4.26 -17.85
C ALA A 135 27.65 4.27 -16.70
N ARG A 136 27.76 3.18 -15.93
CA ARG A 136 28.76 3.03 -14.84
C ARG A 136 30.19 2.88 -15.35
N ALA A 137 30.39 2.44 -16.60
CA ALA A 137 31.72 2.39 -17.23
C ALA A 137 32.20 3.79 -17.64
N ALA A 138 31.29 4.71 -17.99
CA ALA A 138 31.60 6.09 -18.35
C ALA A 138 31.92 6.99 -17.13
N ASP A 139 31.41 6.67 -15.94
CA ASP A 139 31.45 7.55 -14.76
C ASP A 139 32.41 7.07 -13.64
N ARG A 140 33.31 6.11 -13.93
CA ARG A 140 34.27 5.60 -12.95
C ARG A 140 35.57 6.44 -12.98
N PRO A 141 36.12 6.88 -11.83
CA PRO A 141 37.33 7.70 -11.74
C PRO A 141 38.60 6.88 -12.03
N ARG A 142 38.71 6.33 -13.24
CA ARG A 142 39.91 5.66 -13.75
C ARG A 142 40.60 6.48 -14.86
N THR A 143 39.92 7.48 -15.41
CA THR A 143 40.55 8.48 -16.28
C THR A 143 41.39 9.44 -15.45
N ALA A 144 42.51 9.91 -16.02
CA ALA A 144 43.43 10.83 -15.34
C ALA A 144 42.72 12.09 -14.80
N ALA A 145 41.72 12.60 -15.53
CA ALA A 145 40.89 13.73 -15.11
C ALA A 145 40.02 13.44 -13.86
N GLY A 146 39.53 12.20 -13.71
CA GLY A 146 38.76 11.79 -12.53
C GLY A 146 39.62 11.66 -11.27
N LYS A 147 40.85 11.14 -11.42
CA LYS A 147 41.83 11.05 -10.31
C LYS A 147 42.25 12.44 -9.83
N ALA A 148 42.46 13.39 -10.73
CA ALA A 148 42.81 14.77 -10.40
C ALA A 148 41.72 15.46 -9.55
N LYS A 149 40.44 15.31 -9.93
CA LYS A 149 39.32 15.89 -9.16
C LYS A 149 39.17 15.30 -7.75
N VAL A 150 39.40 13.98 -7.61
CA VAL A 150 39.38 13.32 -6.30
C VAL A 150 40.56 13.77 -5.42
N ALA A 151 41.74 14.01 -6.01
CA ALA A 151 42.90 14.53 -5.28
C ALA A 151 42.65 15.95 -4.74
N VAL A 152 42.09 16.85 -5.57
CA VAL A 152 41.76 18.23 -5.17
C VAL A 152 40.73 18.25 -4.03
N THR A 153 39.70 17.41 -4.11
CA THR A 153 38.67 17.34 -3.05
C THR A 153 39.19 16.72 -1.75
N ARG A 154 40.18 15.82 -1.81
CA ARG A 154 40.84 15.26 -0.61
C ARG A 154 41.74 16.31 0.07
N ALA A 155 42.53 17.06 -0.70
CA ALA A 155 43.37 18.13 -0.16
C ALA A 155 42.55 19.26 0.50
N SER A 156 41.39 19.61 -0.08
CA SER A 156 40.44 20.56 0.52
C SER A 156 39.88 20.07 1.87
N ARG A 157 39.63 18.77 2.01
CA ARG A 157 39.15 18.20 3.29
C ARG A 157 40.23 18.12 4.36
N GLU A 158 41.47 17.80 3.98
CA GLU A 158 42.60 17.77 4.92
C GLU A 158 42.94 19.16 5.44
N SER A 159 42.94 20.18 4.58
CA SER A 159 43.12 21.59 4.99
C SER A 159 41.99 22.10 5.89
N ALA A 160 40.74 21.72 5.62
CA ALA A 160 39.60 22.03 6.50
C ALA A 160 39.71 21.31 7.85
N ALA A 161 40.18 20.06 7.88
CA ALA A 161 40.42 19.30 9.11
C ALA A 161 41.57 19.90 9.95
N ALA A 162 42.65 20.37 9.31
CA ALA A 162 43.75 21.05 9.97
C ALA A 162 43.29 22.36 10.64
N ARG A 163 42.48 23.17 9.95
CA ARG A 163 41.87 24.39 10.53
C ARG A 163 40.97 24.08 11.72
N LYS A 164 40.22 22.97 11.67
CA LYS A 164 39.36 22.54 12.77
C LYS A 164 40.17 22.09 14.00
N ARG A 165 41.32 21.42 13.79
CA ARG A 165 42.25 21.03 14.86
C ARG A 165 42.95 22.24 15.51
N ALA A 166 43.41 23.20 14.70
CA ALA A 166 43.99 24.44 15.22
C ALA A 166 42.97 25.24 16.06
N LYS A 167 41.68 25.20 15.70
CA LYS A 167 40.61 25.88 16.45
C LYS A 167 40.31 25.21 17.80
N SER A 168 40.55 23.90 17.95
CA SER A 168 40.36 23.19 19.23
C SER A 168 41.52 23.36 20.20
N GLU A 169 42.72 23.73 19.75
CA GLU A 169 43.89 23.96 20.61
C GLU A 169 43.91 25.38 21.23
N THR A 170 43.11 26.32 20.71
CA THR A 170 43.10 27.73 21.15
C THR A 170 42.04 28.09 22.21
N VAL A 171 41.38 27.11 22.84
CA VAL A 171 40.38 27.39 23.90
C VAL A 171 41.00 27.06 25.26
N PRO A 172 41.33 28.05 26.12
CA PRO A 172 41.83 27.78 27.46
C PRO A 172 40.69 27.27 28.34
N GLU A 173 40.96 26.18 29.05
CA GLU A 173 40.09 25.52 30.03
C GLU A 173 39.93 26.44 31.24
N ALA A 174 38.72 26.94 31.49
CA ALA A 174 38.39 27.75 32.65
C ALA A 174 37.78 26.85 33.73
N ASP A 175 38.59 26.49 34.72
CA ASP A 175 38.15 25.92 35.99
C ASP A 175 37.29 26.94 36.76
N GLY A 176 36.15 26.49 37.29
CA GLY A 176 35.27 27.30 38.11
C GLY A 176 34.32 26.42 38.94
N GLY A 177 34.79 26.04 40.13
CA GLY A 177 34.03 25.27 41.12
C GLY A 177 32.78 26.01 41.61
N GLY A 178 31.69 25.26 41.82
CA GLY A 178 30.45 25.73 42.41
C GLY A 178 30.19 25.05 43.74
N GLU A 179 30.38 25.81 44.82
CA GLU A 179 30.06 25.53 46.22
C GLU A 179 28.63 25.01 46.45
N THR A 180 28.51 24.00 47.31
CA THR A 180 27.28 23.64 48.03
C THR A 180 27.12 24.52 49.27
N PRO A 181 25.92 25.05 49.60
CA PRO A 181 25.63 25.46 50.95
C PRO A 181 24.65 24.48 51.63
N ALA A 182 25.00 24.13 52.86
CA ALA A 182 24.18 23.44 53.84
C ALA A 182 23.59 24.46 54.84
N GLU A 183 22.50 24.00 55.49
CA GLU A 183 21.92 24.45 56.77
C GLU A 183 20.85 25.56 56.79
N GLY A 184 19.80 25.27 57.58
CA GLY A 184 18.60 26.05 57.84
C GLY A 184 17.40 25.16 58.17
#